data_AF-A0A8K0KM17-F1
#
_entry.id   AF-A0A8K0KM17-F1
#
_cell.length_a   1.000
_cell.length_b   1.000
_cell.length_c   1.000
_cell.angle_alpha   90.00
_cell.angle_beta   90.00
_cell.angle_gamma   90.00
#
_symmetry.space_group_name_H-M   'P 1'
#
loop_
_entity.id
_entity.type
_entity.pdbx_description
1 polymer ?
#
loop_
_entity_poly.entity_id
_entity_poly.type
_entity_poly.pdbx_seq_one_letter_code
_entity_poly.pdbx_strand_id
1 'polypeptide(L)'
;MSEEIFRELYTPERDITIDKSLLLYKGRLGWHQYMPQKRARFGIKTFMLCESKSGYVWSMGTIRGKESEKLSMSTQVVKSLMEPLLDKGY
;
A
#
# COMPACT_ATOMS: atom_id res chain seq x y z
N MET A 1 12.73 4.69 8.24
CA MET A 1 11.45 4.92 8.94
C MET A 1 10.73 3.59 8.94
N SER A 2 10.61 2.94 10.10
CA SER A 2 9.87 1.69 10.23
C SER A 2 8.39 1.95 9.97
N GLU A 3 7.75 1.11 9.15
CA GLU A 3 6.30 1.18 8.90
C GLU A 3 5.50 0.85 10.18
N GLU A 4 6.14 0.19 11.15
CA GLU A 4 5.58 -0.17 12.45
C GLU A 4 5.00 1.03 13.22
N ILE A 5 5.63 2.21 13.16
CA ILE A 5 5.22 3.38 13.97
C ILE A 5 3.79 3.85 13.63
N PHE A 6 3.41 3.82 12.34
CA PHE A 6 2.07 4.24 11.93
C PHE A 6 0.98 3.31 12.48
N ARG A 7 1.30 2.02 12.62
CA ARG A 7 0.38 1.00 13.13
C ARG A 7 0.28 1.03 14.65
N GLU A 8 1.38 1.32 15.33
CA GLU A 8 1.46 1.38 16.80
C GLU A 8 0.75 2.61 17.39
N LEU A 9 0.81 3.74 16.69
CA LEU A 9 0.26 5.01 17.19
C LEU A 9 -1.25 5.16 16.97
N TYR A 10 -1.87 4.32 16.14
CA TYR A 10 -3.25 4.49 15.74
C TYR A 10 -3.96 3.17 15.46
N THR A 11 -5.15 3.01 16.05
CA THR A 11 -6.08 1.93 15.72
C THR A 11 -7.15 2.49 14.79
N PRO A 12 -7.25 2.00 13.54
CA PRO A 12 -8.25 2.49 12.59
C PRO A 12 -9.66 2.09 13.03
N GLU A 13 -10.65 2.93 12.71
CA GLU A 13 -12.06 2.56 12.78
C GLU A 13 -12.41 1.44 11.77
N ARG A 14 -13.68 1.01 11.77
CA ARG A 14 -14.18 -0.12 10.98
C ARG A 14 -13.87 -0.02 9.47
N ASP A 15 -14.02 1.17 8.90
CA ASP A 15 -13.99 1.35 7.46
C ASP A 15 -12.59 1.78 6.99
N ILE A 16 -11.91 0.90 6.27
CA ILE A 16 -10.57 1.12 5.71
C ILE A 16 -10.58 0.95 4.19
N THR A 17 -9.62 1.59 3.52
CA THR A 17 -9.49 1.56 2.06
C THR A 17 -8.04 1.26 1.67
N ILE A 18 -7.86 0.42 0.66
CA ILE A 18 -6.56 0.16 0.03
C ILE A 18 -6.55 0.71 -1.39
N ASP A 19 -5.61 1.59 -1.71
CA ASP A 19 -5.46 2.12 -3.06
C ASP A 19 -3.98 2.35 -3.46
N LYS A 20 -3.77 2.57 -4.76
CA LYS A 20 -2.48 2.82 -5.41
C LYS A 20 -2.11 4.30 -5.33
N SER A 21 -0.95 4.55 -4.73
CA SER A 21 -0.24 5.83 -4.82
C SER A 21 0.96 5.73 -5.76
N LEU A 22 1.35 6.87 -6.31
CA LEU A 22 2.52 6.99 -7.18
C LEU A 22 3.39 8.14 -6.70
N LEU A 23 4.51 7.78 -6.06
CA LEU A 23 5.52 8.74 -5.64
C LEU A 23 6.39 9.10 -6.84
N LEU A 24 6.38 10.38 -7.23
CA LEU A 24 7.22 10.87 -8.32
C LEU A 24 8.70 10.57 -8.02
N TYR A 25 9.34 9.84 -8.92
CA TYR A 25 10.76 9.51 -8.80
C TYR A 25 11.41 9.52 -10.19
N LYS A 26 12.49 10.30 -10.34
CA LYS A 26 13.19 10.52 -11.62
C LYS A 26 14.61 9.91 -11.66
N GLY A 27 15.03 9.21 -10.61
CA GLY A 27 16.33 8.55 -10.57
C GLY A 27 16.38 7.25 -11.37
N ARG A 28 17.56 6.63 -11.43
CA ARG A 28 17.77 5.33 -12.09
C ARG A 28 17.30 4.20 -11.16
N LEU A 29 16.07 3.74 -11.36
CA LEU A 29 15.48 2.66 -10.58
C LEU A 29 14.77 1.69 -11.51
N GLY A 30 15.23 0.44 -11.57
CA GLY A 30 14.76 -0.56 -12.52
C GLY A 30 13.30 -1.00 -12.35
N TRP A 31 12.61 -0.56 -11.29
CA TRP A 31 11.23 -0.93 -10.97
C TRP A 31 10.30 0.28 -10.79
N HIS A 32 10.69 1.46 -11.30
CA HIS A 32 9.72 2.54 -11.44
C HIS A 32 8.59 2.13 -12.42
N GLN A 33 7.38 2.63 -12.20
CA GLN A 33 6.21 2.25 -13.00
C GLN A 33 5.65 3.47 -13.72
N TYR A 34 5.15 3.23 -14.92
CA TYR A 34 4.40 4.19 -15.70
C TYR A 34 2.89 4.04 -15.42
N MET A 35 2.22 5.12 -15.02
CA MET A 35 0.77 5.20 -14.85
C MET A 35 0.22 6.44 -15.55
N PRO A 36 -0.36 6.32 -16.76
CA PRO A 36 -0.74 7.47 -17.57
C PRO A 36 -1.84 8.34 -16.94
N GLN A 37 -2.68 7.74 -16.08
CA GLN A 37 -3.80 8.40 -15.42
C GLN A 37 -3.40 9.23 -14.19
N LYS A 38 -2.14 9.20 -13.76
CA LYS A 38 -1.65 9.98 -12.61
C LYS A 38 -0.87 11.20 -13.12
N ARG A 39 -0.94 12.31 -12.35
CA ARG A 39 -0.22 13.57 -12.66
C ARG A 39 1.28 13.33 -12.81
N ALA A 40 1.88 12.65 -11.83
CA ALA A 40 3.18 12.04 -12.00
C ALA A 40 2.96 10.77 -12.84
N ARG A 41 3.45 10.75 -14.09
CA ARG A 41 3.26 9.57 -14.95
C ARG A 41 4.27 8.45 -14.67
N PHE A 42 5.43 8.80 -14.14
CA PHE A 42 6.51 7.86 -13.81
C PHE A 42 6.89 8.01 -12.34
N GLY A 43 7.05 6.89 -11.65
CA GLY A 43 7.47 6.93 -10.25
C GLY A 43 7.46 5.58 -9.57
N ILE A 44 7.59 5.61 -8.25
CA ILE A 44 7.50 4.44 -7.39
C ILE A 44 6.01 4.20 -7.05
N LYS A 45 5.48 3.08 -7.53
CA LYS A 45 4.13 2.65 -7.16
C LYS A 45 4.13 2.06 -5.76
N THR A 46 3.28 2.59 -4.90
CA THR A 46 3.01 2.03 -3.57
C THR A 46 1.53 1.72 -3.45
N PHE A 47 1.21 0.76 -2.60
CA PHE A 47 -0.15 0.54 -2.11
C PHE A 47 -0.23 1.07 -0.68
N MET A 48 -1.31 1.76 -0.34
CA MET A 48 -1.52 2.35 0.98
C MET A 48 -2.85 1.85 1.52
N LEU A 49 -2.85 1.42 2.78
CA LEU A 49 -4.02 1.15 3.59
C LEU A 49 -4.29 2.38 4.44
N CYS A 50 -5.45 2.98 4.24
CA CYS A 50 -5.87 4.18 4.95
C CYS A 50 -7.19 3.95 5.68
N GLU A 51 -7.36 4.63 6.81
CA GLU A 51 -8.69 4.76 7.42
C GLU A 51 -9.56 5.70 6.58
N SER A 52 -10.80 5.30 6.32
CA SER A 52 -11.68 5.99 5.37
C SER A 52 -12.17 7.35 5.88
N LYS A 53 -12.30 7.51 7.21
CA LYS A 53 -12.86 8.72 7.82
C LYS A 53 -11.83 9.83 7.99
N SER A 54 -10.66 9.53 8.54
CA SER A 54 -9.58 10.51 8.74
C SER A 54 -8.62 10.63 7.55
N GLY A 55 -8.56 9.62 6.68
CA GLY A 55 -7.53 9.50 5.65
C GLY A 55 -6.16 9.10 6.21
N TYR A 56 -6.08 8.70 7.48
CA TYR A 56 -4.82 8.30 8.12
C TYR A 56 -4.20 7.12 7.40
N VAL A 57 -2.93 7.26 6.99
CA VAL A 57 -2.17 6.16 6.37
C VAL A 57 -1.69 5.24 7.47
N TRP A 58 -2.33 4.08 7.58
CA TRP A 58 -2.05 3.10 8.62
C TRP A 58 -0.93 2.14 8.22
N SER A 59 -0.88 1.75 6.94
CA SER A 59 0.19 0.93 6.39
C SER A 59 0.44 1.26 4.92
N MET A 60 1.65 1.05 4.45
CA MET A 60 1.96 1.09 3.02
C MET A 60 2.85 -0.06 2.62
N GLY A 61 3.04 -0.29 1.32
CA GLY A 61 3.90 -1.34 0.84
C GLY A 61 4.14 -1.27 -0.66
N THR A 62 5.30 -1.74 -1.09
CA THR A 62 5.62 -1.90 -2.52
C THR A 62 5.69 -3.37 -2.86
N ILE A 63 4.71 -3.88 -3.60
CA ILE A 63 4.81 -5.21 -4.20
C ILE A 63 5.55 -5.08 -5.52
N ARG A 64 6.81 -5.49 -5.51
CA ARG A 64 7.55 -5.84 -6.73
C ARG A 64 6.98 -7.17 -7.20
N GLY A 65 6.65 -7.30 -8.48
CA GLY A 65 6.04 -8.50 -9.07
C GLY A 65 6.95 -9.73 -9.04
N LYS A 66 7.36 -10.17 -7.84
CA LYS A 66 8.07 -11.43 -7.64
C LYS A 66 7.07 -12.56 -7.76
N GLU A 67 7.43 -13.54 -8.58
CA GLU A 67 6.63 -14.67 -9.06
C GLU A 67 6.37 -15.76 -8.00
N SER A 68 6.24 -15.44 -6.72
CA SER A 68 6.25 -16.48 -5.67
C SER A 68 4.88 -17.05 -5.30
N GLU A 69 3.77 -16.46 -5.75
CA GLU A 69 2.42 -16.97 -5.44
C GLU A 69 1.54 -17.02 -6.70
N LYS A 70 0.78 -18.12 -6.87
CA LYS A 70 -0.25 -18.28 -7.93
C LYS A 70 -1.43 -17.30 -7.81
N LEU A 71 -1.32 -16.29 -6.96
CA LEU A 71 -2.38 -15.33 -6.67
C LEU A 71 -2.22 -14.06 -7.50
N SER A 72 -3.34 -13.43 -7.84
CA SER A 72 -3.32 -12.12 -8.49
C SER A 72 -2.57 -11.09 -7.65
N MET A 73 -1.91 -10.14 -8.29
CA MET A 73 -1.17 -9.08 -7.62
C MET A 73 -2.06 -8.29 -6.63
N SER A 74 -3.32 -8.04 -6.98
CA SER A 74 -4.33 -7.43 -6.10
C SER A 74 -4.58 -8.25 -4.83
N THR A 75 -4.70 -9.57 -4.96
CA THR A 75 -4.93 -10.45 -3.81
C THR A 75 -3.72 -10.43 -2.87
N GLN A 76 -2.50 -10.46 -3.41
CA GLN A 76 -1.28 -10.39 -2.62
C GLN A 76 -1.19 -9.07 -1.84
N VAL A 77 -1.52 -7.94 -2.49
CA VAL A 77 -1.57 -6.62 -1.84
C VAL A 77 -2.54 -6.61 -0.68
N VAL A 78 -3.78 -7.02 -0.92
CA VAL A 78 -4.83 -6.98 0.10
C VAL A 78 -4.44 -7.87 1.27
N LYS A 79 -4.03 -9.12 1.02
CA LYS A 79 -3.63 -10.04 2.08
C LYS A 79 -2.46 -9.50 2.90
N SER A 80 -1.41 -8.99 2.25
CA SER A 80 -0.22 -8.49 2.92
C SER A 80 -0.48 -7.25 3.77
N LEU A 81 -1.30 -6.30 3.30
CA LEU A 81 -1.59 -5.08 4.06
C LEU A 81 -2.64 -5.32 5.17
N MET A 82 -3.56 -6.28 4.96
CA MET A 82 -4.63 -6.59 5.90
C MET A 82 -4.22 -7.55 7.01
N GLU A 83 -3.17 -8.36 6.82
CA GLU A 83 -2.74 -9.39 7.78
C GLU A 83 -2.79 -8.93 9.24
N PRO A 84 -2.26 -7.75 9.63
CA PRO A 84 -2.22 -7.37 11.03
C PRO A 84 -3.57 -6.84 11.57
N LEU A 85 -4.62 -6.79 10.75
CA LEU A 85 -5.99 -6.42 11.14
C LEU A 85 -6.93 -7.63 11.15
N LEU A 86 -6.53 -8.78 10.60
CA LEU A 86 -7.35 -9.99 10.59
C LEU A 86 -7.55 -10.53 12.01
N ASP A 87 -8.71 -11.14 12.24
CA ASP A 87 -9.06 -11.86 13.47
C ASP A 87 -9.05 -11.03 14.77
N LYS A 88 -9.04 -9.69 14.67
CA LYS A 88 -9.04 -8.80 15.84
C LYS A 88 -10.42 -8.49 16.43
N GLY A 89 -11.51 -8.85 15.74
CA GLY A 89 -12.87 -8.86 16.29
C GLY A 89 -13.51 -7.49 16.53
N TYR A 90 -12.99 -6.44 15.89
CA TYR A 90 -13.62 -5.11 15.81
C TYR A 90 -14.02 -4.78 14.37
#